data_AF-A0A553AFY8-F1
#
_entry.id   AF-A0A553AFY8-F1
#
_cell.length_a   1.000
_cell.length_b   1.000
_cell.length_c   1.000
_cell.angle_alpha   90.00
_cell.angle_beta   90.00
_cell.angle_gamma   90.00
#
_symmetry.space_group_name_H-M   'P 1'
#
loop_
_entity.id
_entity.type
_entity.pdbx_description
1 polymer ?
#
loop_
_entity_poly.entity_id
_entity_poly.type
_entity_poly.pdbx_seq_one_letter_code
_entity_poly.pdbx_strand_id
1 'polypeptide(L)'
;MTKQHFKNLAITFFITTLWSVYVFFDYYTASGFGGLTLFFNFLEAVVFSIGLALVNLILRFTLFRRNHTEKFKDNFFYIFSGFSNLVLAFIFTAYSIITNQFPEIFMVNEPMTFYTLANFAIGVFIISDMYYSYVIARRNKIAPERSELAK
;
A
#
# COMPACT_ATOMS: atom_id res chain seq x y z
N MET A 1 -9.44 8.00 -12.95
CA MET A 1 -9.54 6.65 -12.37
C MET A 1 -10.80 6.00 -12.94
N THR A 2 -10.75 4.71 -13.23
CA THR A 2 -11.88 3.97 -13.78
C THR A 2 -12.85 3.53 -12.67
N LYS A 3 -14.07 3.13 -13.01
CA LYS A 3 -14.99 2.48 -12.05
C LYS A 3 -14.38 1.23 -11.41
N GLN A 4 -13.57 0.49 -12.18
CA GLN A 4 -12.85 -0.69 -11.70
C GLN A 4 -11.82 -0.33 -10.63
N HIS A 5 -11.12 0.79 -10.77
CA HIS A 5 -10.20 1.29 -9.77
C HIS A 5 -10.87 1.50 -8.41
N PHE A 6 -11.98 2.24 -8.39
CA PHE A 6 -12.74 2.50 -7.15
C PHE A 6 -13.31 1.21 -6.55
N LYS A 7 -13.75 0.27 -7.39
CA LYS A 7 -14.18 -1.06 -6.92
C LYS A 7 -13.03 -1.80 -6.23
N ASN A 8 -11.85 -1.83 -6.85
CA ASN A 8 -10.68 -2.51 -6.29
C ASN A 8 -10.16 -1.83 -5.02
N LEU A 9 -10.24 -0.50 -4.95
CA LEU A 9 -9.94 0.27 -3.75
C LEU A 9 -10.92 -0.04 -2.63
N ALA A 10 -12.23 -0.07 -2.91
CA ALA A 10 -13.24 -0.46 -1.92
C ALA A 10 -13.05 -1.89 -1.40
N ILE A 11 -12.74 -2.84 -2.30
CA ILE A 11 -12.41 -4.22 -1.92
C ILE A 11 -11.14 -4.26 -1.06
N THR A 12 -10.11 -3.48 -1.42
CA THR A 12 -8.88 -3.36 -0.63
C THR A 12 -9.19 -2.86 0.78
N PHE A 13 -9.94 -1.78 0.91
CA PHE A 13 -10.37 -1.26 2.21
C PHE A 13 -11.17 -2.28 3.02
N PHE A 14 -12.08 -3.00 2.38
CA PHE A 14 -12.89 -4.03 3.02
C PHE A 14 -12.02 -5.19 3.55
N ILE A 15 -11.10 -5.71 2.73
CA ILE A 15 -10.19 -6.80 3.12
C ILE A 15 -9.25 -6.34 4.23
N THR A 16 -8.64 -5.16 4.11
CA THR A 16 -7.76 -4.62 5.14
C THR A 16 -8.52 -4.42 6.46
N THR A 17 -9.77 -3.96 6.41
CA THR A 17 -10.62 -3.84 7.60
C THR A 17 -10.89 -5.19 8.24
N LEU A 18 -11.32 -6.19 7.45
CA LEU A 18 -11.55 -7.54 7.96
C LEU A 18 -10.30 -8.14 8.59
N TRP A 19 -9.15 -7.94 7.96
CA TRP A 19 -7.87 -8.39 8.47
C TRP A 19 -7.50 -7.73 9.80
N SER A 20 -7.62 -6.41 9.90
CA SER A 20 -7.37 -5.67 11.14
C SER A 20 -8.30 -6.13 12.27
N VAL A 21 -9.59 -6.34 11.96
CA VAL A 21 -10.57 -6.85 12.93
C VAL A 21 -10.21 -8.27 13.37
N TYR A 22 -9.80 -9.14 12.45
CA TYR A 22 -9.36 -10.50 12.78
C TYR A 22 -8.14 -10.49 13.72
N VAL A 23 -7.11 -9.72 13.40
CA VAL A 23 -5.91 -9.58 14.23
C VAL A 23 -6.25 -8.99 15.61
N PHE A 24 -7.18 -8.04 15.65
CA PHE A 24 -7.69 -7.48 16.91
C PHE A 24 -8.44 -8.51 17.74
N PHE A 25 -9.31 -9.32 17.14
CA PHE A 25 -10.00 -10.39 17.86
C PHE A 25 -9.02 -11.41 18.42
N ASP A 26 -8.05 -11.85 17.60
CA ASP A 26 -7.02 -12.80 17.99
C ASP A 26 -6.23 -12.30 19.23
N TYR A 27 -5.90 -11.01 19.27
CA TYR A 27 -5.26 -10.36 20.41
C TYR A 27 -6.04 -10.54 21.73
N TYR A 28 -7.37 -10.32 21.72
CA TYR A 28 -8.19 -10.39 22.94
C TYR A 28 -8.58 -11.81 23.33
N THR A 29 -8.61 -12.75 22.37
CA THR A 29 -8.94 -14.15 22.65
C THR A 29 -7.73 -15.01 23.00
N ALA A 30 -6.52 -14.51 22.74
CA ALA A 30 -5.29 -15.21 23.09
C ALA A 30 -5.11 -15.28 24.62
N SER A 31 -5.08 -16.50 25.16
CA SER A 31 -4.62 -16.74 26.53
C SER A 31 -3.09 -16.89 26.55
N GLY A 32 -2.39 -16.09 27.37
CA GLY A 32 -0.92 -16.14 27.49
C GLY A 32 -0.19 -15.17 26.54
N PHE A 33 0.71 -15.68 25.69
CA PHE A 33 1.66 -14.94 24.83
C PHE A 33 1.03 -14.09 23.70
N GLY A 34 -0.20 -13.60 23.85
CA GLY A 34 -0.95 -12.88 22.80
C GLY A 34 -0.20 -11.70 22.17
N GLY A 35 0.59 -10.96 22.96
CA GLY A 35 1.44 -9.89 22.44
C GLY A 35 2.58 -10.37 21.52
N LEU A 36 3.15 -11.55 21.79
CA LEU A 36 4.19 -12.17 20.97
C LEU A 36 3.62 -12.72 19.66
N THR A 37 2.44 -13.36 19.72
CA THR A 37 1.71 -13.79 18.52
C THR A 37 1.37 -12.61 17.63
N LEU A 38 0.91 -11.50 18.21
CA LEU A 38 0.61 -10.28 17.45
C LEU A 38 1.83 -9.70 16.74
N PHE A 39 2.98 -9.73 17.41
CA PHE A 39 4.25 -9.26 16.85
C PHE A 39 4.69 -10.11 15.65
N PHE A 40 4.61 -11.44 15.74
CA PHE A 40 4.92 -12.32 14.62
C PHE A 40 3.91 -12.17 13.47
N ASN A 41 2.61 -12.07 13.76
CA ASN A 41 1.59 -11.80 12.75
C ASN A 41 1.85 -10.48 12.01
N PHE A 42 2.28 -9.44 12.74
CA PHE A 42 2.67 -8.16 12.15
C PHE A 42 3.94 -8.27 11.29
N LEU A 43 4.95 -9.02 11.74
CA LEU A 43 6.17 -9.27 10.96
C LEU A 43 5.86 -10.01 9.66
N GLU A 44 5.07 -11.07 9.72
CA GLU A 44 4.64 -11.84 8.55
C GLU A 44 3.86 -10.95 7.57
N ALA A 45 2.95 -10.12 8.09
CA ALA A 45 2.20 -9.13 7.33
C ALA A 45 3.12 -8.16 6.56
N VAL A 46 4.12 -7.64 7.25
CA VAL A 46 5.13 -6.70 6.71
C VAL A 46 5.96 -7.35 5.62
N VAL A 47 6.50 -8.54 5.86
CA VAL A 47 7.32 -9.26 4.88
C VAL A 47 6.49 -9.65 3.66
N PHE A 48 5.27 -10.15 3.87
CA PHE A 48 4.34 -10.49 2.80
C PHE A 48 3.99 -9.26 1.95
N SER A 49 3.67 -8.12 2.57
CA SER A 49 3.29 -6.90 1.88
C SER A 49 4.45 -6.33 1.04
N ILE A 50 5.68 -6.34 1.57
CA ILE A 50 6.88 -5.99 0.80
C ILE A 50 7.05 -6.95 -0.38
N GLY A 51 7.00 -8.26 -0.14
CA GLY A 51 7.18 -9.28 -1.19
C GLY A 51 6.19 -9.13 -2.33
N LEU A 52 4.90 -8.97 -2.00
CA LEU A 52 3.84 -8.73 -2.98
C LEU A 52 4.07 -7.45 -3.78
N ALA A 53 4.48 -6.36 -3.10
CA ALA A 53 4.78 -5.10 -3.77
C ALA A 53 5.99 -5.21 -4.70
N LEU A 54 7.06 -5.90 -4.30
CA LEU A 54 8.23 -6.13 -5.15
C LEU A 54 7.87 -6.92 -6.41
N VAL A 55 7.09 -8.01 -6.27
CA VAL A 55 6.59 -8.78 -7.42
C VAL A 55 5.79 -7.87 -8.37
N ASN A 56 4.88 -7.08 -7.82
CA ASN A 56 4.07 -6.13 -8.57
C ASN A 56 4.91 -5.07 -9.30
N LEU A 57 5.93 -4.52 -8.64
CA LEU A 57 6.85 -3.55 -9.23
C LEU A 57 7.67 -4.18 -10.36
N ILE A 58 8.18 -5.40 -10.18
CA ILE A 58 8.89 -6.13 -11.23
C ILE A 58 7.97 -6.34 -12.43
N LEU A 59 6.75 -6.82 -12.23
CA LEU A 59 5.76 -7.02 -13.30
C LEU A 59 5.48 -5.70 -14.03
N ARG A 60 5.29 -4.60 -13.27
CA ARG A 60 5.08 -3.27 -13.83
C ARG A 60 6.20 -2.86 -14.78
N PHE A 61 7.46 -3.00 -14.34
CA PHE A 61 8.60 -2.50 -15.10
C PHE A 61 9.02 -3.40 -16.27
N THR A 62 8.74 -4.71 -16.17
CA THR A 62 9.12 -5.70 -17.19
C THR A 62 8.05 -5.89 -18.25
N LEU A 63 6.82 -6.27 -17.85
CA LEU A 63 5.76 -6.69 -18.77
C LEU A 63 4.83 -5.55 -19.17
N PHE A 64 4.62 -4.56 -18.29
CA PHE A 64 3.58 -3.54 -18.47
C PHE A 64 4.13 -2.12 -18.76
N ARG A 65 5.37 -2.00 -19.23
CA ARG A 65 6.10 -0.70 -19.33
C ARG A 65 5.49 0.34 -20.29
N ARG A 66 4.84 -0.07 -21.39
CA ARG A 66 4.42 0.87 -22.47
C ARG A 66 2.93 0.83 -22.86
N ASN A 67 2.35 -0.33 -23.16
CA ASN A 67 1.02 -0.37 -23.79
C ASN A 67 -0.14 -0.70 -22.83
N HIS A 68 0.15 -1.13 -21.60
CA HIS A 68 -0.86 -1.64 -20.65
C HIS A 68 -0.68 -1.12 -19.22
N THR A 69 0.10 -0.05 -19.07
CA THR A 69 0.42 0.59 -17.79
C THR A 69 -0.84 1.00 -17.01
N GLU A 70 -1.87 1.50 -17.69
CA GLU A 70 -3.12 1.90 -17.03
C GLU A 70 -3.93 0.71 -16.51
N LYS A 71 -4.01 -0.38 -17.29
CA LYS A 71 -4.70 -1.61 -16.87
C LYS A 71 -4.01 -2.26 -15.67
N PHE A 72 -2.68 -2.22 -15.65
CA PHE A 72 -1.90 -2.74 -14.53
C PHE A 72 -2.09 -1.91 -13.25
N LYS A 73 -2.16 -0.58 -13.38
CA LYS A 73 -2.38 0.31 -12.22
C LYS A 73 -3.77 0.23 -11.63
N ASP A 74 -4.74 -0.22 -12.41
CA ASP A 74 -6.08 -0.55 -11.94
C ASP A 74 -6.18 -1.98 -11.38
N ASN A 75 -5.11 -2.80 -11.43
CA ASN A 75 -5.13 -4.16 -10.92
C ASN A 75 -5.29 -4.17 -9.40
N PHE A 76 -6.13 -5.09 -8.91
CA PHE A 76 -6.38 -5.24 -7.47
C PHE A 76 -5.11 -5.47 -6.67
N PHE A 77 -4.21 -6.37 -7.10
CA PHE A 77 -2.98 -6.67 -6.37
C PHE A 77 -2.03 -5.47 -6.31
N TYR A 78 -1.98 -4.66 -7.37
CA TYR A 78 -1.17 -3.44 -7.38
C TYR A 78 -1.67 -2.44 -6.34
N ILE A 79 -2.98 -2.16 -6.36
CA ILE A 79 -3.66 -1.27 -5.41
C ILE A 79 -3.51 -1.80 -3.98
N PHE A 80 -3.81 -3.08 -3.77
CA PHE A 80 -3.74 -3.75 -2.48
C PHE A 80 -2.33 -3.70 -1.90
N SER A 81 -1.30 -3.97 -2.70
CA SER A 81 0.08 -3.90 -2.23
C SER A 81 0.50 -2.50 -1.80
N GLY A 82 0.19 -1.46 -2.58
CA GLY A 82 0.49 -0.08 -2.20
C GLY A 82 -0.22 0.36 -0.93
N PHE A 83 -1.52 0.05 -0.81
CA PHE A 83 -2.31 0.41 0.37
C PHE A 83 -1.90 -0.37 1.62
N SER A 84 -1.69 -1.69 1.52
CA SER A 84 -1.29 -2.51 2.67
C SER A 84 0.07 -2.09 3.22
N ASN A 85 1.05 -1.78 2.35
CA ASN A 85 2.35 -1.25 2.76
C ASN A 85 2.20 0.06 3.57
N LEU A 86 1.38 1.00 3.09
CA LEU A 86 1.12 2.26 3.82
C LEU A 86 0.39 2.04 5.14
N VAL A 87 -0.61 1.15 5.17
CA VAL A 87 -1.36 0.85 6.39
C VAL A 87 -0.45 0.23 7.45
N LEU A 88 0.41 -0.72 7.08
CA LEU A 88 1.35 -1.36 8.01
C LEU A 88 2.38 -0.35 8.53
N ALA A 89 2.90 0.52 7.67
CA ALA A 89 3.79 1.60 8.08
C ALA A 89 3.11 2.58 9.05
N PHE A 90 1.84 2.92 8.80
CA PHE A 90 1.05 3.77 9.68
C PHE A 90 0.80 3.11 11.04
N ILE A 91 0.43 1.82 11.08
CA ILE A 91 0.22 1.06 12.31
C ILE A 91 1.49 1.08 13.17
N PHE A 92 2.66 0.79 12.59
CA PHE A 92 3.92 0.81 13.31
C PHE A 92 4.28 2.20 13.83
N THR A 93 4.07 3.23 13.01
CA THR A 93 4.32 4.62 13.40
C THR A 93 3.40 5.03 14.55
N ALA A 94 2.10 4.71 14.47
CA ALA A 94 1.14 5.00 15.53
C ALA A 94 1.51 4.27 16.83
N TYR A 95 1.88 2.99 16.76
CA TYR A 95 2.37 2.23 17.90
C TYR A 95 3.57 2.91 18.57
N SER A 96 4.56 3.31 17.77
CA SER A 96 5.78 3.95 18.25
C SER A 96 5.51 5.32 18.89
N ILE A 97 4.52 6.07 18.38
CA ILE A 97 4.07 7.33 19.00
C ILE A 97 3.41 7.05 20.35
N ILE A 98 2.48 6.09 20.41
CA ILE A 98 1.72 5.77 21.63
C ILE A 98 2.63 5.25 22.75
N THR A 99 3.68 4.51 22.39
CA THR A 99 4.67 3.97 23.33
C THR A 99 5.80 4.94 23.67
N ASN A 100 5.77 6.17 23.14
CA ASN A 100 6.84 7.18 23.24
C ASN A 100 8.22 6.73 22.69
N GLN A 101 8.24 5.71 21.82
CA GLN A 101 9.43 5.23 21.13
C GLN A 101 9.66 5.94 19.79
N PHE A 102 8.93 7.02 19.51
CA PHE A 102 9.05 7.78 18.26
C PHE A 102 10.48 8.20 17.87
N PRO A 103 11.35 8.65 18.80
CA PRO A 103 12.74 8.98 18.46
C PRO A 103 13.53 7.78 17.92
N GLU A 104 13.16 6.56 18.33
CA GLU A 104 13.83 5.31 17.96
C GLU A 104 13.46 4.87 16.52
N ILE A 105 12.37 5.38 15.95
CA ILE A 105 12.01 5.17 14.53
C ILE A 105 13.07 5.75 13.58
N PHE A 106 13.84 6.75 14.01
CA PHE A 106 14.93 7.30 13.20
C PHE A 106 16.27 6.60 13.44
N MET A 107 16.33 5.67 14.41
CA MET A 107 17.49 4.83 14.63
C MET A 107 17.43 3.64 13.68
N VAL A 108 18.11 3.77 12.53
CA VAL A 108 18.18 2.78 11.43
C VAL A 108 18.79 1.42 11.86
N ASN A 109 19.28 1.32 13.10
CA ASN A 109 19.93 0.12 13.62
C ASN A 109 18.94 -0.98 14.04
N GLU A 110 17.64 -0.67 14.14
CA GLU A 110 16.62 -1.70 14.41
C GLU A 110 16.02 -2.28 13.12
N PRO A 111 15.99 -3.62 12.95
CA PRO A 111 15.41 -4.26 11.77
C PRO A 111 13.95 -3.84 11.50
N MET A 112 13.15 -3.63 12.55
CA MET A 112 11.75 -3.21 12.43
C MET A 112 11.61 -1.83 11.80
N THR A 113 12.48 -0.90 12.18
CA THR A 113 12.55 0.44 11.57
C THR A 113 12.84 0.34 10.08
N PHE A 114 13.78 -0.51 9.68
CA PHE A 114 14.11 -0.71 8.27
C PHE A 114 12.91 -1.25 7.47
N TYR A 115 12.23 -2.27 7.97
CA TYR A 115 11.05 -2.83 7.29
C TYR A 115 9.90 -1.83 7.20
N THR A 116 9.69 -1.01 8.23
CA THR A 116 8.68 0.04 8.23
C THR A 116 9.00 1.12 7.20
N LEU A 117 10.25 1.59 7.15
CA LEU A 117 10.69 2.57 6.16
C LEU A 117 10.58 2.01 4.73
N ALA A 118 10.90 0.73 4.53
CA ALA A 118 10.72 0.06 3.25
C ALA A 118 9.24 0.02 2.83
N ASN A 119 8.34 -0.40 3.73
CA ASN A 119 6.89 -0.37 3.50
C ASN A 119 6.41 1.04 3.15
N PHE A 120 6.83 2.04 3.93
CA PHE A 120 6.46 3.42 3.67
C PHE A 120 6.92 3.89 2.29
N ALA A 121 8.20 3.68 1.96
CA ALA A 121 8.79 4.09 0.69
C ALA A 121 8.11 3.40 -0.51
N ILE A 122 7.90 2.08 -0.43
CA ILE A 122 7.24 1.29 -1.48
C ILE A 122 5.78 1.71 -1.64
N GLY A 123 5.07 1.88 -0.53
CA GLY A 123 3.68 2.33 -0.51
C GLY A 123 3.51 3.70 -1.15
N VAL A 124 4.30 4.69 -0.72
CA VAL A 124 4.31 6.04 -1.31
C VAL A 124 4.63 5.98 -2.78
N PHE A 125 5.60 5.16 -3.18
CA PHE A 125 5.97 5.00 -4.58
C PHE A 125 4.82 4.45 -5.44
N ILE A 126 4.16 3.38 -5.01
CA ILE A 126 3.05 2.76 -5.74
C ILE A 126 1.86 3.73 -5.84
N ILE A 127 1.47 4.38 -4.75
CA ILE A 127 0.36 5.35 -4.76
C ILE A 127 0.69 6.56 -5.65
N SER A 128 1.91 7.10 -5.55
CA SER A 128 2.36 8.20 -6.40
C SER A 128 2.35 7.82 -7.88
N ASP A 129 2.79 6.60 -8.19
CA ASP A 129 2.78 6.08 -9.55
C ASP A 129 1.36 5.91 -10.12
N MET A 130 0.41 5.46 -9.31
CA MET A 130 -1.01 5.38 -9.67
C MET A 130 -1.56 6.79 -9.95
N TYR A 131 -1.27 7.75 -9.07
CA TYR A 131 -1.76 9.12 -9.20
C TYR A 131 -1.18 9.84 -10.43
N TYR A 132 0.12 9.69 -10.68
CA TYR A 132 0.78 10.32 -11.82
C TYR A 132 0.15 9.92 -13.16
N SER A 133 -0.24 8.65 -13.29
CA SER A 133 -0.90 8.17 -14.51
C SER A 133 -2.30 8.72 -14.68
N TYR A 134 -3.02 8.90 -13.58
CA TYR A 134 -4.33 9.55 -13.61
C TYR A 134 -4.22 11.00 -14.10
N VAL A 135 -3.24 11.77 -13.62
CA VAL A 135 -3.02 13.15 -14.04
C VAL A 135 -2.72 13.24 -15.53
N ILE A 136 -1.87 12.35 -16.06
CA ILE A 136 -1.55 12.29 -17.50
C ILE A 136 -2.78 11.92 -18.33
N ALA A 137 -3.51 10.86 -17.95
CA ALA A 137 -4.71 10.43 -18.66
C ALA A 137 -5.78 11.54 -18.72
N ARG A 138 -5.94 12.31 -17.62
CA ARG A 138 -6.84 13.46 -17.57
C ARG A 138 -6.39 14.59 -18.48
N ARG A 139 -5.09 14.94 -18.49
CA ARG A 139 -4.53 15.97 -19.39
C ARG A 139 -4.73 15.62 -20.87
N ASN A 140 -4.50 14.36 -21.24
CA ASN A 140 -4.62 13.91 -22.63
C ASN A 140 -6.07 13.87 -23.13
N LYS A 141 -7.08 13.73 -22.25
CA LYS A 141 -8.50 13.83 -22.62
C LYS A 141 -8.99 15.27 -22.81
N ILE A 142 -8.44 16.23 -22.05
CA ILE A 142 -8.87 17.65 -22.11
C ILE A 142 -8.23 18.37 -23.32
N ALA A 143 -7.04 17.96 -23.77
CA ALA A 143 -6.36 18.54 -24.91
C ALA A 143 -7.16 18.49 -26.25
N PRO A 144 -7.81 17.37 -26.64
CA PRO A 144 -8.60 17.31 -27.87
C PRO A 144 -9.89 18.15 -27.81
N GLU A 145 -10.62 18.18 -26.69
CA GLU A 145 -11.87 18.97 -26.56
C GLU A 145 -11.64 20.48 -26.76
N ARG A 146 -10.50 21.02 -26.34
CA ARG A 146 -10.15 22.43 -26.57
C ARG A 146 -9.86 22.76 -28.03
N SER A 147 -9.42 21.79 -28.82
CA SER A 147 -9.15 21.97 -30.26
C SER A 147 -10.42 21.94 -31.10
N GLU A 148 -11.47 21.27 -30.63
CA GLU A 148 -12.79 21.23 -31.28
C GLU A 148 -13.64 22.46 -30.93
N LEU A 149 -13.51 23.02 -29.72
CA LEU A 149 -14.15 24.28 -29.32
C LEU A 149 -13.53 25.53 -29.95
N ALA A 150 -12.35 25.40 -30.58
CA ALA A 150 -11.62 26.49 -31.24
C ALA A 150 -11.84 26.53 -32.76
N LYS A 151 -12.74 25.68 -33.29
CA LYS A 151 -13.20 25.69 -34.69
C LYS A 151 -14.63 26.20 -34.77
#